data_AF-A0A850MCT8-F1
#
_entry.id   AF-A0A850MCT8-F1
#
_cell.length_a   1.000
_cell.length_b   1.000
_cell.length_c   1.000
_cell.angle_alpha   90.00
_cell.angle_beta   90.00
_cell.angle_gamma   90.00
#
_symmetry.space_group_name_H-M   'P 1'
#
loop_
_entity.id
_entity.type
_entity.pdbx_description
1 polymer ?
#
loop_
_entity_poly.entity_id
_entity_poly.type
_entity_poly.pdbx_seq_one_letter_code
_entity_poly.pdbx_strand_id
1 'polypeptide(L)' 'EIIDWCKGKIASYKKPKSVLFAETLPLTPVGKVQRAKVKKQFGTG' A
#
# COMPACT_ATOMS: atom_id res chain seq x y z
N GLU A 1 -8.24 -1.73 -11.84
CA GLU A 1 -7.66 -0.43 -12.25
C GLU A 1 -6.21 -0.25 -11.80
N ILE A 2 -5.88 -0.05 -10.51
CA ILE A 2 -4.49 0.19 -10.03
C ILE A 2 -3.52 -0.97 -10.37
N ILE A 3 -3.91 -2.22 -10.10
CA ILE A 3 -3.07 -3.40 -10.39
C ILE A 3 -2.84 -3.55 -11.90
N ASP A 4 -3.85 -3.20 -12.69
CA ASP A 4 -3.80 -3.26 -14.16
C ASP A 4 -2.91 -2.16 -14.73
N TRP A 5 -2.94 -0.96 -14.15
CA TRP A 5 -2.04 0.14 -14.47
C TRP A 5 -0.56 -0.22 -14.27
N CYS A 6 -0.26 -1.10 -13.30
CA CYS A 6 1.09 -1.63 -13.12
C CYS A 6 1.52 -2.63 -14.22
N LYS A 7 0.61 -3.15 -15.05
CA LYS A 7 0.98 -4.01 -16.18
C LYS A 7 1.81 -3.22 -17.19
N GLY A 8 2.89 -3.81 -17.68
CA GLY A 8 3.81 -3.18 -18.63
C GLY A 8 4.77 -2.14 -18.03
N LYS A 9 4.54 -1.65 -16.80
CA LYS A 9 5.46 -0.72 -16.11
C LYS A 9 6.46 -1.44 -15.22
N ILE A 10 6.06 -2.56 -14.64
CA ILE A 10 6.90 -3.38 -13.76
C ILE A 10 6.72 -4.87 -14.07
N ALA A 11 7.72 -5.66 -13.69
CA ALA A 11 7.65 -7.11 -13.77
C ALA A 11 6.44 -7.65 -13.00
N SER A 12 5.79 -8.70 -13.52
CA SER A 12 4.50 -9.17 -13.01
C SER A 12 4.50 -9.50 -11.52
N TYR A 13 5.61 -10.05 -10.99
CA TYR A 13 5.75 -10.43 -9.58
C TYR A 13 5.90 -9.23 -8.62
N LYS A 14 6.22 -8.04 -9.13
CA LYS A 14 6.30 -6.80 -8.32
C LYS A 14 4.98 -6.06 -8.22
N LYS A 15 3.97 -6.47 -9.00
CA LYS A 15 2.64 -5.85 -8.93
C LYS A 15 2.00 -6.16 -7.57
N PRO A 16 1.29 -5.20 -6.97
CA PRO A 16 0.57 -5.45 -5.72
C PRO A 16 -0.48 -6.54 -5.94
N LYS A 17 -0.63 -7.44 -4.95
CA LYS A 17 -1.66 -8.48 -4.95
C LYS A 17 -3.04 -7.95 -4.56
N SER A 18 -3.07 -6.92 -3.72
CA SER A 18 -4.27 -6.23 -3.26
C SER A 18 -4.00 -4.73 -3.16
N VAL A 19 -5.06 -3.95 -3.30
CA VAL A 19 -5.04 -2.48 -3.12
C VAL A 19 -6.25 -2.13 -2.28
N LEU A 20 -6.03 -1.42 -1.18
CA LEU A 20 -7.06 -0.92 -0.30
C LEU A 20 -7.02 0.61 -0.33
N PHE A 21 -8.19 1.23 -0.44
CA PHE A 21 -8.33 2.67 -0.28
C PHE A 21 -8.66 2.97 1.17
N ALA A 22 -7.99 3.96 1.74
CA ALA A 22 -8.20 4.42 3.11
C ALA A 22 -8.31 5.94 3.09
N GLU A 23 -9.15 6.49 3.97
CA GLU A 23 -9.32 7.94 4.09
C GLU A 23 -8.05 8.63 4.57
N THR A 24 -7.28 7.97 5.44
CA THR A 24 -6.04 8.50 6.00
C THR A 24 -4.97 7.42 6.16
N LEU A 25 -3.70 7.85 6.12
CA LEU A 25 -2.55 7.01 6.47
C LEU A 25 -2.13 7.29 7.92
N PRO A 26 -1.72 6.28 8.70
CA PRO A 26 -1.18 6.50 10.03
C PRO A 26 0.18 7.23 9.92
N LEU A 27 0.22 8.48 10.36
CA LEU A 27 1.42 9.33 10.33
C LEU A 27 2.06 9.47 11.72
N THR A 28 3.36 9.73 11.78
CA THR A 28 4.05 10.17 13.00
C THR A 28 3.64 11.61 13.35
N PRO A 29 3.94 12.10 14.56
CA PRO A 29 3.69 13.50 14.91
C PRO A 29 4.35 14.51 13.96
N VAL A 30 5.41 14.09 13.25
CA VAL A 30 6.12 14.89 12.24
C VAL A 30 5.72 14.53 10.80
N GLY A 31 4.60 13.83 10.60
CA GLY A 31 3.99 13.59 9.28
C GLY A 31 4.54 12.41 8.46
N LYS A 32 5.43 11.57 8.99
CA LYS A 32 5.97 10.40 8.26
C LYS A 32 5.04 9.19 8.36
N VAL A 33 4.89 8.41 7.29
CA VAL A 33 4.06 7.20 7.32
C VAL A 33 4.64 6.15 8.28
N GLN A 34 3.83 5.72 9.25
CA GLN A 34 4.18 4.67 10.20
C GLN A 34 3.95 3.28 9.60
N ARG A 35 4.93 2.76 8.84
CA ARG A 35 4.84 1.46 8.14
C ARG A 35 4.40 0.29 9.05
N ALA A 36 4.86 0.26 10.30
CA ALA A 36 4.45 -0.77 11.26
C ALA A 36 2.95 -0.72 11.59
N LYS A 37 2.38 0.48 11.75
CA LYS A 37 0.93 0.67 11.96
C LYS A 37 0.14 0.36 10.70
N VAL A 38 0.63 0.78 9.52
CA VAL A 38 0.03 0.40 8.22
C VAL A 38 -0.07 -1.12 8.11
N LYS A 39 1.02 -1.85 8.39
CA LYS A 39 1.02 -3.32 8.34
C LYS A 39 0.05 -3.93 9.37
N LYS A 40 -0.04 -3.37 10.58
CA LYS A 40 -0.97 -3.84 11.62
C LYS A 40 -2.43 -3.61 11.24
N GLN A 41 -2.76 -2.48 10.59
CA GLN A 41 -4.13 -2.10 10.25
C GLN A 41 -4.63 -2.73 8.94
N PHE A 42 -3.76 -2.84 7.94
CA PHE A 42 -4.14 -3.22 6.57
C PHE A 42 -3.38 -4.44 6.04
N GLY A 43 -2.42 -4.98 6.79
CA GLY A 43 -1.72 -6.18 6.39
C GLY A 43 -2.63 -7.40 6.50
N THR A 44 -3.05 -7.93 5.36
CA THR A 44 -3.46 -9.34 5.26
C THR A 44 -2.23 -10.21 5.54
N GLY A 45 -2.34 -11.11 6.52
CA GLY A 45 -1.26 -11.93 7.10
C GLY A 45 -0.25 -12.49 6.10
#